data_AF-A0A073CX48-F1
#
_entry.id   AF-A0A073CX48-F1
#
_cell.length_a   1.000
_cell.length_b   1.000
_cell.length_c   1.000
_cell.angle_alpha   90.00
_cell.angle_beta   90.00
_cell.angle_gamma   90.00
#
_symmetry.space_group_name_H-M   'P 1'
#
loop_
_entity.id
_entity.type
_entity.pdbx_description
1 polymer ?
#
loop_
_entity_poly.entity_id
_entity_poly.type
_entity_poly.pdbx_seq_one_letter_code
_entity_poly.pdbx_strand_id
1 'polypeptide(L)' 'MLFDLKISGNLYLYTELQPCESCKSIINQFEDKFPNITVQLFWELPYPP' A
#
# COMPACT_ATOMS: atom_id res chain seq x y z
N MET A 1 11.87 -15.67 7.28
CA MET A 1 10.71 -15.03 7.93
C MET A 1 9.47 -15.86 7.59
N LEU A 2 8.70 -16.30 8.59
CA LEU A 2 7.44 -17.02 8.39
C LEU A 2 6.32 -15.96 8.34
N PHE A 3 5.73 -15.76 7.16
CA PHE A 3 4.58 -14.88 6.99
C PHE A 3 3.30 -15.72 6.91
N ASP A 4 2.24 -15.30 7.58
CA ASP A 4 0.92 -15.86 7.34
C ASP A 4 0.31 -15.18 6.11
N LEU A 5 0.38 -15.85 4.96
CA LEU A 5 -0.16 -15.34 3.70
C LEU A 5 -1.69 -15.45 3.60
N LYS A 6 -2.33 -16.12 4.55
CA LYS A 6 -3.80 -16.24 4.60
C LYS A 6 -4.46 -15.12 5.39
N ILE A 7 -3.67 -14.27 6.04
CA ILE A 7 -4.18 -13.10 6.75
C ILE A 7 -5.04 -12.26 5.82
N SER A 8 -6.18 -11.79 6.33
CA SER A 8 -7.13 -10.97 5.59
C SER A 8 -7.43 -9.70 6.36
N GLY A 9 -7.74 -8.63 5.64
CA GLY A 9 -8.09 -7.36 6.27
C GLY A 9 -8.05 -6.18 5.32
N ASN A 10 -8.33 -5.00 5.87
CA ASN A 10 -8.29 -3.75 5.14
C ASN A 10 -7.26 -2.83 5.83
N LEU A 11 -6.33 -2.29 5.05
CA LEU A 11 -5.34 -1.33 5.50
C LEU A 11 -5.69 0.04 4.93
N TYR A 12 -5.97 1.00 5.79
CA TYR A 12 -6.26 2.39 5.39
C TYR A 12 -5.02 3.24 5.71
N LEU A 13 -4.41 3.81 4.69
CA LEU A 13 -3.21 4.63 4.78
C LEU A 13 -3.56 6.08 4.42
N TYR A 14 -3.19 7.00 5.30
CA TYR A 14 -3.37 8.43 5.10
C TYR A 14 -2.00 9.08 5.09
N THR A 15 -1.70 9.81 4.01
CA THR A 15 -0.44 10.52 3.84
C THR A 15 -0.71 11.96 3.43
N GLU A 16 0.21 12.88 3.75
CA GLU A 16 0.06 14.26 3.27
C GLU A 16 0.23 14.32 1.74
N LEU A 17 1.28 13.67 1.21
CA LEU A 17 1.60 13.63 -0.21
C LEU A 17 1.20 12.30 -0.86
N GLN A 18 0.87 12.37 -2.15
CA GLN A 18 0.74 11.19 -3.01
C GLN A 18 2.07 10.44 -3.05
N PRO A 19 2.08 9.10 -2.87
CA PRO A 19 3.32 8.35 -3.00
C PRO A 19 3.88 8.40 -4.43
N CYS A 20 5.20 8.49 -4.50
CA CYS A 20 5.94 8.43 -5.76
C CYS A 20 5.84 7.05 -6.42
N GLU A 21 6.31 6.95 -7.67
CA GLU A 21 6.31 5.68 -8.42
C GLU A 21 7.07 4.55 -7.70
N SER A 22 8.17 4.87 -7.00
CA SER A 22 8.89 3.86 -6.23
C SER A 22 8.05 3.36 -5.04
N CYS A 23 7.35 4.24 -4.33
CA CYS A 23 6.45 3.84 -3.24
C CYS A 23 5.28 2.99 -3.77
N LYS A 24 4.68 3.38 -4.90
CA LYS A 24 3.63 2.57 -5.57
C LYS A 24 4.13 1.17 -5.90
N SER A 25 5.36 1.04 -6.41
CA SER A 25 5.96 -0.28 -6.68
C SER A 25 6.06 -1.17 -5.44
N ILE A 26 6.39 -0.59 -4.27
CA ILE A 26 6.45 -1.35 -3.01
C ILE A 26 5.05 -1.75 -2.55
N ILE A 27 4.05 -0.87 -2.68
CA ILE A 27 2.65 -1.17 -2.34
C ILE A 27 2.15 -2.32 -3.21
N ASN A 28 2.38 -2.26 -4.53
CA ASN A 28 1.99 -3.34 -5.44
C ASN A 28 2.65 -4.67 -5.07
N GLN A 29 3.95 -4.68 -4.76
CA GLN A 29 4.64 -5.90 -4.30
C GLN A 29 4.05 -6.46 -3.00
N PHE A 30 3.57 -5.59 -2.12
CA PHE A 30 2.90 -6.01 -0.90
C PHE A 30 1.53 -6.64 -1.20
N GLU A 31 0.71 -6.00 -2.05
CA GLU A 31 -0.60 -6.52 -2.46
C GLU A 31 -0.48 -7.85 -3.20
N ASP A 32 0.52 -7.99 -4.08
CA ASP A 32 0.83 -9.25 -4.77
C ASP A 32 1.18 -10.38 -3.78
N LYS A 33 1.87 -10.04 -2.70
CA LYS A 33 2.28 -11.01 -1.68
C LYS A 33 1.15 -11.37 -0.72
N PHE A 34 0.25 -10.44 -0.43
CA PHE A 34 -0.85 -10.60 0.54
C PHE A 34 -2.19 -10.31 -0.14
N PRO A 35 -2.68 -11.22 -1.01
CA PRO A 35 -3.84 -10.97 -1.86
C PRO A 35 -5.17 -10.80 -1.10
N ASN A 36 -5.20 -11.19 0.17
CA ASN A 36 -6.37 -11.07 1.04
C ASN A 36 -6.38 -9.78 1.87
N ILE A 37 -5.34 -8.94 1.74
CA ILE A 37 -5.31 -7.60 2.31
C ILE A 37 -5.64 -6.59 1.22
N THR A 38 -6.62 -5.73 1.46
CA THR A 38 -6.89 -4.57 0.59
C THR A 38 -6.22 -3.33 1.15
N VAL A 39 -5.38 -2.65 0.35
CA VAL A 39 -4.78 -1.37 0.75
C VAL A 39 -5.58 -0.22 0.13
N GLN A 40 -6.07 0.68 0.98
CA GLN A 40 -6.69 1.93 0.57
C GLN A 40 -5.80 3.08 1.00
N LEU A 41 -5.41 3.89 0.04
CA LEU A 41 -4.45 4.95 0.24
C LEU A 41 -5.09 6.29 -0.12
N PHE A 42 -4.97 7.23 0.80
CA PHE A 42 -5.52 8.58 0.69
C PHE A 42 -4.40 9.60 0.87
N TRP A 43 -4.42 10.64 0.04
CA TRP A 43 -3.48 11.76 0.14
C TRP A 43 -4.17 13.10 -0.09
N GLU A 44 -3.62 14.14 0.54
CA GLU A 44 -4.15 15.51 0.44
C GLU A 44 -3.51 16.29 -0.72
N LEU A 45 -2.21 16.10 -0.94
CA LEU A 45 -1.40 16.83 -1.92
C LEU A 45 -0.85 15.87 -2.99
N PRO A 46 -0.73 16.30 -4.26
CA PRO A 46 -0.10 15.50 -5.30
C PRO A 46 1.40 15.34 -5.05
N TYR A 47 2.02 14.35 -5.70
CA TYR A 47 3.48 14.18 -5.63
C TYR A 47 4.14 15.40 -6.29
N PRO A 48 5.21 15.97 -5.71
CA PRO A 48 5.87 17.14 -6.28
C PRO A 48 6.41 16.85 -7.68
N PRO A 49 6.47 17.86 -8.57
CA PRO A 49 7.07 17.72 -9.89
C PRO A 49 8.56 17.39 -9.85
#